data_AF-A0A955ZVC5-F1
#
_entry.id   AF-A0A955ZVC5-F1
#
_cell.length_a   1.000
_cell.length_b   1.000
_cell.length_c   1.000
_cell.angle_alpha   90.00
_cell.angle_beta   90.00
_cell.angle_gamma   90.00
#
_symmetry.space_group_name_H-M   'P 1'
#
loop_
_entity.id
_entity.type
_entity.pdbx_description
1 polymer ?
#
loop_
_entity_poly.entity_id
_entity_poly.type
_entity_poly.pdbx_seq_one_letter_code
_entity_poly.pdbx_strand_id
1 'polypeptide(L)'
;MSGSFWHDVYYGDLQSLWSLLVVPLAFLAWRAAAPTDPRRAAVPAAARFVAGLTLVFAFETMLDPIATGPFCRLPGVAGTPWATLVPFLFVLLGDLRVLMLVAGVARPERTLAGSLRWALGVSLLVPITTGLLFSATRFVLPDVHGQVLWMIYEAGFLALCITLSRVWTPRAGLDAATTNYVRAILGYGAAYYALWLVADLLIVGAGLDLGWAIRIVPNQLYYAFWAPFAWARFFSAQPRD
;
A
#
# COMPACT_ATOMS: atom_id res chain seq x y z
N MET A 1 -33.55 -15.46 0.36
CA MET A 1 -32.39 -14.92 -0.39
C MET A 1 -31.91 -13.67 0.35
N SER A 2 -31.13 -13.82 1.42
CA SER A 2 -30.37 -12.67 1.96
C SER A 2 -29.04 -12.63 1.21
N GLY A 3 -29.07 -12.15 -0.03
CA GLY A 3 -27.84 -11.91 -0.78
C GLY A 3 -26.98 -10.91 -0.01
N SER A 4 -25.69 -11.22 0.13
CA SER A 4 -24.69 -10.32 0.71
C SER A 4 -24.45 -9.19 -0.28
N PHE A 5 -25.30 -8.16 -0.23
CA PHE A 5 -25.30 -7.06 -1.20
C PHE A 5 -23.92 -6.42 -1.31
N TRP A 6 -23.24 -6.15 -0.19
CA TRP A 6 -21.93 -5.50 -0.22
C TRP A 6 -20.82 -6.41 -0.70
N HIS A 7 -20.89 -7.71 -0.39
CA HIS A 7 -20.01 -8.70 -0.98
C HIS A 7 -20.12 -8.69 -2.52
N ASP A 8 -21.33 -8.71 -3.07
CA ASP A 8 -21.53 -8.74 -4.52
C ASP A 8 -21.04 -7.45 -5.20
N VAL A 9 -21.28 -6.30 -4.56
CA VAL A 9 -20.71 -5.01 -4.97
C VAL A 9 -19.18 -5.04 -4.93
N TYR A 10 -18.59 -5.56 -3.85
CA TYR A 10 -17.14 -5.62 -3.66
C TYR A 10 -16.45 -6.47 -4.74
N TYR A 11 -17.04 -7.61 -5.11
CA TYR A 11 -16.47 -8.50 -6.12
C TYR A 11 -16.82 -8.12 -7.56
N GLY A 12 -17.82 -7.26 -7.78
CA GLY A 12 -18.19 -6.80 -9.12
C GLY A 12 -17.04 -6.07 -9.84
N ASP A 13 -16.87 -6.32 -11.14
CA ASP A 13 -15.76 -5.76 -11.93
C ASP A 13 -15.71 -4.22 -11.93
N LEU A 14 -16.89 -3.57 -11.82
CA LEU A 14 -16.95 -2.11 -11.70
C LEU A 14 -16.13 -1.62 -10.51
N GLN A 15 -16.16 -2.34 -9.39
CA GLN A 15 -15.50 -1.97 -8.16
C GLN A 15 -14.12 -2.61 -7.97
N SER A 16 -13.99 -3.89 -8.31
CA SER A 16 -12.74 -4.65 -8.08
C SER A 16 -11.68 -4.40 -9.16
N LEU A 17 -12.05 -3.82 -10.29
CA LEU A 17 -11.13 -3.52 -11.39
C LEU A 17 -11.28 -2.06 -11.86
N TRP A 18 -12.43 -1.70 -12.43
CA TRP A 18 -12.52 -0.45 -13.19
C TRP A 18 -12.38 0.81 -12.33
N SER A 19 -13.02 0.86 -11.16
CA SER A 19 -12.91 2.01 -10.26
C SER A 19 -11.48 2.25 -9.78
N LEU A 20 -10.65 1.19 -9.71
CA LEU A 20 -9.26 1.25 -9.28
C LEU A 20 -8.32 1.81 -10.36
N LEU A 21 -8.74 1.82 -11.63
CA LEU A 21 -7.92 2.29 -12.76
C LEU A 21 -8.16 3.76 -13.12
N VAL A 22 -9.34 4.31 -12.83
CA VAL A 22 -9.71 5.66 -13.29
C VAL A 22 -8.77 6.74 -12.75
N VAL A 23 -8.52 6.73 -11.43
CA VAL A 23 -7.70 7.79 -10.80
C VAL A 23 -6.22 7.68 -11.18
N PRO A 24 -5.58 6.49 -11.19
CA PRO A 24 -4.19 6.38 -11.66
C PRO A 24 -4.03 6.79 -13.12
N LEU A 25 -4.97 6.45 -14.00
CA LEU A 25 -4.97 6.90 -15.40
C LEU A 25 -5.08 8.41 -15.51
N ALA A 26 -6.02 9.02 -14.79
CA ALA A 26 -6.19 10.46 -14.76
C ALA A 26 -4.93 11.16 -14.20
N PHE A 27 -4.31 10.59 -13.17
CA PHE A 27 -3.06 11.07 -12.60
C PHE A 27 -1.92 11.01 -13.61
N LEU A 28 -1.74 9.90 -14.33
CA LEU A 28 -0.71 9.77 -15.37
C LEU A 28 -0.92 10.77 -16.52
N ALA A 29 -2.15 10.91 -17.00
CA ALA A 29 -2.50 11.89 -18.04
C ALA A 29 -2.22 13.33 -17.58
N TRP A 30 -2.62 13.65 -16.35
CA TRP A 30 -2.33 14.95 -15.74
C TRP A 30 -0.82 15.17 -15.58
N ARG A 31 -0.06 14.16 -15.14
CA ARG A 31 1.41 14.22 -15.01
C ARG A 31 2.12 14.44 -16.35
N ALA A 32 1.56 13.94 -17.45
CA ALA A 32 2.08 14.19 -18.79
C ALA A 32 1.81 15.65 -19.25
N ALA A 33 0.68 16.23 -18.86
CA ALA A 33 0.31 17.60 -19.20
C ALA A 33 0.90 18.68 -18.27
N ALA A 34 1.18 18.33 -17.01
CA ALA A 34 1.66 19.23 -15.96
C ALA A 34 3.02 18.75 -15.41
N PRO A 35 4.14 19.23 -15.99
CA PRO A 35 5.48 18.86 -15.54
C PRO A 35 5.70 19.17 -14.06
N THR A 36 6.51 18.36 -13.39
CA THR A 36 6.91 18.65 -12.01
C THR A 36 7.75 19.92 -11.95
N ASP A 37 7.40 20.84 -11.04
CA ASP A 37 8.30 21.91 -10.61
C ASP A 37 9.05 21.50 -9.33
N PRO A 38 10.37 21.23 -9.41
CA PRO A 38 11.17 20.87 -8.25
C PRO A 38 11.22 21.94 -7.15
N ARG A 39 10.93 23.21 -7.46
CA ARG A 39 10.94 24.31 -6.49
C ARG A 39 9.84 24.19 -5.44
N ARG A 40 8.78 23.43 -5.77
CA ARG A 40 7.64 23.16 -4.87
C ARG A 40 7.84 21.92 -3.99
N ALA A 41 8.96 21.24 -4.14
CA ALA A 41 9.26 20.03 -3.39
C ALA A 41 9.51 20.33 -1.90
N ALA A 42 8.91 19.52 -1.03
CA ALA A 42 9.20 19.54 0.40
C ALA A 42 10.69 19.28 0.70
N VAL A 43 11.33 18.45 -0.13
CA VAL A 43 12.77 18.14 -0.07
C VAL A 43 13.36 18.24 -1.48
N PRO A 44 13.92 19.38 -1.90
CA PRO A 44 14.37 19.59 -3.28
C PRO A 44 15.32 18.51 -3.82
N ALA A 45 16.22 18.02 -2.96
CA ALA A 45 17.17 16.95 -3.31
C ALA A 45 16.48 15.61 -3.70
N ALA A 46 15.29 15.34 -3.17
CA ALA A 46 14.52 14.13 -3.48
C ALA A 46 13.47 14.32 -4.59
N ALA A 47 13.36 15.51 -5.19
CA ALA A 47 12.29 15.83 -6.14
C ALA A 47 12.23 14.89 -7.35
N ARG A 48 13.36 14.62 -7.99
CA ARG A 48 13.43 13.71 -9.14
C ARG A 48 13.07 12.27 -8.74
N PHE A 49 13.52 11.85 -7.57
CA PHE A 49 13.25 10.52 -7.03
C PHE A 49 11.75 10.31 -6.79
N VAL A 50 11.08 11.23 -6.08
CA VAL A 50 9.64 11.14 -5.80
C VAL A 50 8.82 11.28 -7.09
N ALA A 51 9.18 12.21 -7.97
CA ALA A 51 8.48 12.40 -9.24
C ALA A 51 8.56 11.18 -10.15
N GLY A 52 9.72 10.50 -10.22
CA GLY A 52 9.88 9.28 -11.00
C GLY A 52 9.15 8.08 -10.37
N LEU A 53 9.33 7.87 -9.07
CA LEU A 53 8.72 6.72 -8.38
C LEU A 53 7.19 6.80 -8.33
N THR A 54 6.60 7.99 -8.18
CA THR A 54 5.12 8.12 -8.19
C THR A 54 4.52 7.75 -9.55
N LEU A 55 5.26 7.90 -10.66
CA LEU A 55 4.83 7.38 -11.97
C LEU A 55 4.93 5.85 -12.00
N VAL A 56 6.05 5.28 -11.56
CA VAL A 56 6.23 3.81 -11.48
C VAL A 56 5.15 3.18 -10.60
N PHE A 57 4.85 3.78 -9.45
CA PHE A 57 3.83 3.29 -8.53
C PHE A 57 2.42 3.46 -9.09
N ALA A 58 2.12 4.51 -9.86
CA ALA A 58 0.83 4.59 -10.54
C ALA A 58 0.63 3.46 -11.57
N PHE A 59 1.69 3.01 -12.26
CA PHE A 59 1.60 1.82 -13.10
C PHE A 59 1.47 0.54 -12.28
N GLU A 60 2.25 0.40 -11.20
CA GLU A 60 2.17 -0.75 -10.29
C GLU A 60 0.77 -0.90 -9.68
N THR A 61 0.15 0.19 -9.23
CA THR A 61 -1.20 0.16 -8.64
C THR A 61 -2.28 -0.24 -9.65
N MET A 62 -2.06 0.02 -10.95
CA MET A 62 -2.97 -0.42 -12.01
C MET A 62 -2.75 -1.88 -12.38
N LEU A 63 -1.49 -2.32 -12.42
CA LEU A 63 -1.15 -3.70 -12.76
C LEU A 63 -1.64 -4.68 -11.70
N ASP A 64 -1.66 -4.28 -10.43
CA ASP A 64 -2.09 -5.13 -9.33
C ASP A 64 -3.51 -5.70 -9.51
N PRO A 65 -4.60 -4.91 -9.59
CA PRO A 65 -5.95 -5.46 -9.74
C PRO A 65 -6.16 -6.21 -11.07
N ILE A 66 -5.38 -5.90 -12.10
CA ILE A 66 -5.37 -6.66 -13.37
C ILE A 66 -4.75 -8.04 -13.16
N ALA A 67 -3.62 -8.10 -12.45
CA ALA A 67 -2.87 -9.32 -12.19
C ALA A 67 -3.59 -10.21 -11.16
N THR A 68 -4.05 -9.63 -10.06
CA THR A 68 -4.71 -10.35 -8.97
C THR A 68 -6.19 -10.65 -9.25
N GLY A 69 -6.79 -9.93 -10.22
CA GLY A 69 -8.15 -10.18 -10.71
C GLY A 69 -8.17 -11.03 -11.99
N PRO A 70 -8.41 -10.42 -13.18
CA PRO A 70 -8.58 -11.15 -14.44
C PRO A 70 -7.49 -12.18 -14.75
N PHE A 71 -6.22 -11.86 -14.53
CA PHE A 71 -5.10 -12.77 -14.83
C PHE A 71 -5.11 -14.02 -13.94
N CYS A 72 -5.25 -13.87 -12.63
CA CYS A 72 -5.36 -15.01 -11.71
C CYS A 72 -6.60 -15.89 -11.97
N ARG A 73 -7.64 -15.35 -12.62
CA ARG A 73 -8.86 -16.10 -13.01
C ARG A 73 -8.72 -16.86 -14.34
N LEU A 74 -7.61 -16.71 -15.07
CA LEU A 74 -7.41 -17.44 -16.32
C LEU A 74 -7.33 -18.96 -16.05
N PRO A 75 -7.92 -19.82 -16.91
CA PRO A 75 -7.91 -21.27 -16.70
C PRO A 75 -6.53 -21.91 -16.53
N GLY A 76 -5.48 -21.32 -17.13
CA GLY A 76 -4.09 -21.80 -17.00
C GLY A 76 -3.35 -21.30 -15.75
N VAL A 77 -3.95 -20.39 -14.98
CA VAL A 77 -3.36 -19.80 -13.76
C VAL A 77 -4.15 -20.22 -12.53
N ALA A 78 -5.49 -20.25 -12.64
CA ALA A 78 -6.38 -20.69 -11.58
C ALA A 78 -6.00 -22.09 -11.08
N GLY A 79 -5.89 -22.25 -9.76
CA GLY A 79 -5.50 -23.52 -9.14
C GLY A 79 -4.00 -23.86 -9.20
N THR A 80 -3.18 -23.03 -9.82
CA THR A 80 -1.72 -23.18 -9.82
C THR A 80 -1.07 -22.36 -8.68
N PRO A 81 0.20 -22.62 -8.32
CA PRO A 81 0.93 -21.80 -7.34
C PRO A 81 1.00 -20.31 -7.70
N TRP A 82 0.87 -19.96 -8.99
CA TRP A 82 0.86 -18.57 -9.46
C TRP A 82 -0.34 -17.77 -8.94
N ALA A 83 -1.50 -18.42 -8.78
CA ALA A 83 -2.69 -17.78 -8.21
C ALA A 83 -2.49 -17.32 -6.75
N THR A 84 -1.50 -17.89 -6.05
CA THR A 84 -1.09 -17.46 -4.71
C THR A 84 0.11 -16.51 -4.78
N LEU A 85 1.14 -16.86 -5.55
CA LEU A 85 2.38 -16.09 -5.59
C LEU A 85 2.17 -14.65 -6.10
N VAL A 86 1.32 -14.46 -7.12
CA VAL A 86 1.09 -13.13 -7.72
C VAL A 86 0.50 -12.14 -6.70
N PRO A 87 -0.61 -12.45 -5.99
CA PRO A 87 -1.11 -11.59 -4.92
C PRO A 87 -0.06 -11.28 -3.84
N PHE A 88 0.72 -12.27 -3.39
CA PHE A 88 1.77 -12.04 -2.40
C PHE A 88 2.86 -11.09 -2.90
N LEU A 89 3.27 -11.21 -4.16
CA LEU A 89 4.26 -10.31 -4.76
C LEU A 89 3.73 -8.87 -4.81
N PHE A 90 2.46 -8.68 -5.18
CA PHE A 90 1.87 -7.35 -5.25
C PHE A 90 1.67 -6.71 -3.89
N VAL A 91 1.31 -7.48 -2.85
CA VAL A 91 1.30 -6.99 -1.47
C VAL A 91 2.70 -6.51 -1.05
N LEU A 92 3.74 -7.27 -1.37
CA LEU A 92 5.12 -6.86 -1.08
C LEU A 92 5.53 -5.59 -1.85
N LEU A 93 5.14 -5.46 -3.13
CA LEU A 93 5.40 -4.26 -3.94
C LEU A 93 4.67 -3.03 -3.38
N GLY A 94 3.43 -3.21 -2.92
CA GLY A 94 2.62 -2.19 -2.26
C GLY A 94 3.20 -1.66 -0.96
N ASP A 95 3.93 -2.49 -0.24
CA ASP A 95 4.66 -2.09 0.96
C ASP A 95 5.99 -1.43 0.61
N LEU A 96 6.69 -1.98 -0.38
CA LEU A 96 7.94 -1.44 -0.88
C LEU A 96 7.78 -0.01 -1.38
N ARG A 97 6.70 0.35 -2.06
CA ARG A 97 6.50 1.73 -2.52
C ARG A 97 6.43 2.75 -1.38
N VAL A 98 5.79 2.39 -0.27
CA VAL A 98 5.72 3.23 0.94
C VAL A 98 7.12 3.39 1.51
N LEU A 99 7.81 2.27 1.72
CA LEU A 99 9.12 2.23 2.35
C LEU A 99 10.22 2.84 1.46
N MET A 100 10.11 2.74 0.13
CA MET A 100 11.01 3.36 -0.84
C MET A 100 10.94 4.89 -0.76
N LEU A 101 9.74 5.45 -0.70
CA LEU A 101 9.60 6.90 -0.52
C LEU A 101 10.14 7.36 0.84
N VAL A 102 9.85 6.62 1.91
CA VAL A 102 10.40 6.91 3.24
C VAL A 102 11.93 6.89 3.21
N ALA A 103 12.54 5.86 2.62
CA ALA A 103 13.98 5.69 2.55
C ALA A 103 14.67 6.79 1.74
N GLY A 104 14.17 7.07 0.53
CA GLY A 104 14.78 8.02 -0.40
C GLY A 104 14.54 9.48 -0.03
N VAL A 105 13.41 9.81 0.61
CA VAL A 105 13.17 11.18 1.08
C VAL A 105 13.90 11.47 2.38
N ALA A 106 13.98 10.51 3.31
CA ALA A 106 14.71 10.70 4.56
C ALA A 106 16.22 10.85 4.35
N ARG A 107 16.76 10.29 3.27
CA ARG A 107 18.20 10.25 2.96
C ARG A 107 18.43 10.38 1.45
N PRO A 108 18.19 11.59 0.86
CA PRO A 108 18.29 11.80 -0.59
C PRO A 108 19.69 11.57 -1.17
N GLU A 109 20.72 11.57 -0.33
CA GLU A 109 22.10 11.22 -0.68
C GLU A 109 22.30 9.73 -0.97
N ARG A 110 21.36 8.86 -0.58
CA ARG A 110 21.44 7.42 -0.86
C ARG A 110 21.17 7.13 -2.33
N THR A 111 21.90 6.16 -2.85
CA THR A 111 21.60 5.59 -4.18
C THR A 111 20.26 4.88 -4.18
N LEU A 112 19.64 4.74 -5.36
CA LEU A 112 18.39 3.99 -5.54
C LEU A 112 18.50 2.57 -4.96
N ALA A 113 19.61 1.88 -5.22
CA ALA A 113 19.88 0.56 -4.68
C ALA A 113 20.04 0.55 -3.15
N GLY A 114 20.60 1.62 -2.56
CA GLY A 114 20.65 1.80 -1.12
C GLY A 114 19.27 1.93 -0.50
N SER A 115 18.40 2.77 -1.08
CA SER A 115 17.01 2.94 -0.66
C SER A 115 16.21 1.64 -0.81
N LEU A 116 16.39 0.92 -1.93
CA LEU A 116 15.74 -0.37 -2.19
C LEU A 116 16.16 -1.44 -1.19
N ARG A 117 17.45 -1.58 -0.90
CA ARG A 117 17.92 -2.55 0.11
C ARG A 117 17.33 -2.26 1.48
N TRP A 118 17.28 -0.99 1.89
CA TRP A 118 16.66 -0.61 3.15
C TRP A 118 15.16 -0.93 3.15
N ALA A 119 14.45 -0.54 2.10
CA ALA A 119 13.02 -0.79 1.97
C ALA A 119 12.71 -2.29 2.00
N LEU A 120 13.45 -3.12 1.25
CA LEU A 120 13.33 -4.58 1.27
C LEU A 120 13.59 -5.17 2.64
N GLY A 121 14.70 -4.79 3.28
CA GLY A 121 15.06 -5.31 4.59
C GLY A 121 13.98 -5.02 5.65
N VAL A 122 13.39 -3.84 5.61
CA VAL A 122 12.29 -3.44 6.50
C VAL A 122 10.97 -4.12 6.10
N SER A 123 10.68 -4.20 4.80
CA SER A 123 9.43 -4.79 4.27
C SER A 123 9.33 -6.28 4.60
N LEU A 124 10.44 -7.02 4.54
CA LEU A 124 10.48 -8.45 4.80
C LEU A 124 10.18 -8.83 6.25
N LEU A 125 10.29 -7.88 7.20
CA LEU A 125 9.94 -8.13 8.59
C LEU A 125 8.47 -8.59 8.71
N VAL A 126 7.56 -7.98 7.96
CA VAL A 126 6.11 -8.27 8.04
C VAL A 126 5.73 -9.65 7.51
N PRO A 127 6.08 -10.08 6.28
CA PRO A 127 5.74 -11.42 5.80
C PRO A 127 6.43 -12.52 6.60
N ILE A 128 7.67 -12.30 7.08
CA ILE A 128 8.38 -13.28 7.92
C ILE A 128 7.64 -13.45 9.26
N THR A 129 7.33 -12.36 9.96
CA THR A 129 6.60 -12.46 11.23
C THR A 129 5.20 -13.01 11.03
N THR A 130 4.53 -12.63 9.94
CA THR A 130 3.21 -13.17 9.56
C THR A 130 3.26 -14.68 9.37
N GLY A 131 4.22 -15.19 8.60
CA GLY A 131 4.37 -16.62 8.36
C GLY A 131 4.63 -17.40 9.65
N LEU A 132 5.49 -16.87 10.53
CA LEU A 132 5.77 -17.47 11.85
C LEU A 132 4.55 -17.48 12.76
N LEU A 133 3.87 -16.34 12.90
CA LEU A 133 2.70 -16.20 13.76
C LEU A 133 1.54 -17.05 13.25
N PHE A 134 1.23 -17.01 11.96
CA PHE A 134 0.16 -17.81 11.38
C PHE A 134 0.45 -19.31 11.51
N SER A 135 1.70 -19.75 11.32
CA SER A 135 2.09 -21.15 11.53
C SER A 135 1.91 -21.57 12.99
N ALA A 136 2.31 -20.72 13.94
CA ALA A 136 2.10 -20.95 15.37
C ALA A 136 0.61 -21.00 15.72
N THR A 137 -0.21 -20.11 15.16
CA THR A 137 -1.67 -20.13 15.33
C THR A 137 -2.26 -21.42 14.79
N ARG A 138 -1.85 -21.87 13.59
CA ARG A 138 -2.30 -23.14 13.01
C ARG A 138 -1.89 -24.36 13.82
N PHE A 139 -0.72 -24.33 14.46
CA PHE A 139 -0.28 -25.40 15.32
C PHE A 139 -1.22 -25.58 16.54
N VAL A 140 -1.75 -24.48 17.08
CA VAL A 140 -2.68 -24.50 18.23
C VAL A 140 -4.14 -24.68 17.78
N LEU A 141 -4.51 -24.09 16.65
CA LEU A 141 -5.86 -24.08 16.07
C LEU A 141 -5.78 -24.54 14.59
N PRO A 142 -5.81 -25.86 14.32
CA PRO A 142 -5.62 -26.40 12.96
C PRO A 142 -6.60 -25.84 11.92
N ASP A 143 -7.84 -25.59 12.35
CA ASP A 143 -8.94 -25.11 11.51
C ASP A 143 -9.07 -23.57 11.47
N VAL A 144 -8.01 -22.84 11.82
CA VAL A 144 -8.02 -21.38 11.76
C VAL A 144 -8.32 -20.88 10.33
N HIS A 145 -9.20 -19.89 10.24
CA HIS A 145 -9.64 -19.31 8.99
C HIS A 145 -8.46 -18.68 8.21
N GLY A 146 -8.40 -18.89 6.89
CA GLY A 146 -7.30 -18.41 6.05
C GLY A 146 -7.10 -16.88 6.10
N GLN A 147 -8.18 -16.12 6.30
CA GLN A 147 -8.13 -14.66 6.45
C GLN A 147 -7.28 -14.19 7.63
N VAL A 148 -7.08 -15.02 8.66
CA VAL A 148 -6.24 -14.67 9.81
C VAL A 148 -4.81 -14.38 9.38
N LEU A 149 -4.30 -15.02 8.32
CA LEU A 149 -3.00 -14.69 7.76
C LEU A 149 -2.93 -13.22 7.31
N TRP A 150 -3.95 -12.75 6.59
CA TRP A 150 -4.02 -11.36 6.12
C TRP A 150 -4.20 -10.39 7.27
N MET A 151 -5.03 -10.72 8.26
CA MET A 151 -5.21 -9.88 9.45
C MET A 151 -3.91 -9.71 10.24
N ILE A 152 -3.11 -10.77 10.40
CA ILE A 152 -1.78 -10.70 11.02
C ILE A 152 -0.87 -9.80 10.20
N TYR A 153 -0.88 -9.96 8.87
CA TYR A 153 -0.09 -9.13 7.96
C TYR A 153 -0.45 -7.65 8.08
N GLU A 154 -1.74 -7.34 8.00
CA GLU A 154 -2.27 -5.98 8.05
C GLU A 154 -1.96 -5.30 9.39
N ALA A 155 -2.12 -6.03 10.50
CA ALA A 155 -1.70 -5.58 11.81
C ALA A 155 -0.18 -5.35 11.90
N GLY A 156 0.60 -6.24 11.29
CA GLY A 156 2.06 -6.14 11.23
C GLY A 156 2.54 -4.89 10.48
N PHE A 157 2.00 -4.62 9.29
CA PHE A 157 2.38 -3.42 8.52
C PHE A 157 1.84 -2.13 9.14
N LEU A 158 0.65 -2.15 9.75
CA LEU A 158 0.14 -1.05 10.57
C LEU A 158 1.11 -0.71 11.71
N ALA A 159 1.52 -1.72 12.48
CA ALA A 159 2.47 -1.56 13.58
C ALA A 159 3.83 -1.06 13.08
N LEU A 160 4.30 -1.54 11.93
CA LEU A 160 5.51 -1.06 11.29
C LEU A 160 5.40 0.42 10.93
N CYS A 161 4.30 0.85 10.29
CA CYS A 161 4.09 2.25 9.94
C CYS A 161 4.09 3.17 11.16
N ILE A 162 3.39 2.77 12.23
CA ILE A 162 3.34 3.51 13.49
C ILE A 162 4.74 3.59 14.11
N THR A 163 5.47 2.48 14.16
CA THR A 163 6.83 2.40 14.70
C THR A 163 7.77 3.31 13.91
N LEU A 164 7.75 3.25 12.59
CA LEU A 164 8.59 4.11 11.77
C LEU A 164 8.25 5.60 11.98
N SER A 165 6.97 5.94 12.11
CA SER A 165 6.49 7.31 12.26
C SER A 165 6.81 7.91 13.64
N ARG A 166 6.66 7.11 14.70
CA ARG A 166 6.74 7.54 16.11
C ARG A 166 8.10 7.28 16.75
N VAL A 167 8.83 6.25 16.32
CA VAL A 167 10.05 5.78 16.96
C VAL A 167 11.27 6.07 16.09
N TRP A 168 11.23 5.70 14.81
CA TRP A 168 12.37 5.89 13.89
C TRP A 168 12.51 7.34 13.44
N THR A 169 11.43 7.97 12.97
CA THR A 169 11.47 9.33 12.40
C THR A 169 12.09 10.36 13.37
N PRO A 170 11.72 10.42 14.67
CA PRO A 170 12.37 11.33 15.61
C PRO A 170 13.86 11.05 15.84
N ARG A 171 14.26 9.76 15.82
CA ARG A 171 15.66 9.34 16.01
C ARG A 171 16.52 9.54 14.76
N ALA A 172 15.90 9.65 13.58
CA ALA A 172 16.60 9.79 12.32
C ALA A 172 17.21 11.19 12.12
N GLY A 173 16.89 12.17 12.97
CA GLY A 173 17.47 13.53 12.92
C GLY A 173 17.09 14.30 11.65
N LEU A 174 15.89 14.08 11.13
CA LEU A 174 15.39 14.70 9.90
C LEU A 174 14.92 16.13 10.17
N ASP A 175 15.05 17.02 9.19
CA ASP A 175 14.45 18.35 9.28
C ASP A 175 12.90 18.26 9.32
N ALA A 176 12.25 19.38 9.65
CA ALA A 176 10.81 19.44 9.83
C ALA A 176 10.01 19.10 8.55
N ALA A 177 10.46 19.55 7.37
CA ALA A 177 9.75 19.29 6.12
C ALA A 177 9.84 17.81 5.74
N THR A 178 11.03 17.23 5.83
CA THR A 178 11.28 15.80 5.64
C THR A 178 10.45 14.97 6.62
N THR A 179 10.49 15.31 7.91
CA THR A 179 9.70 14.63 8.97
C THR A 179 8.21 14.65 8.67
N ASN A 180 7.66 15.80 8.28
CA ASN A 180 6.23 15.96 8.01
C ASN A 180 5.79 15.15 6.80
N TYR A 181 6.61 15.08 5.75
CA TYR A 181 6.32 14.27 4.58
C TYR A 181 6.37 12.77 4.91
N VAL A 182 7.47 12.31 5.52
CA VAL A 182 7.66 10.90 5.90
C VAL A 182 6.51 10.41 6.78
N ARG A 183 6.11 11.20 7.79
CA ARG A 183 4.97 10.86 8.65
C ARG A 183 3.64 10.84 7.91
N ALA A 184 3.46 11.70 6.91
CA ALA A 184 2.24 11.69 6.10
C ALA A 184 2.14 10.41 5.26
N ILE A 185 3.25 9.97 4.64
CA ILE A 185 3.31 8.71 3.88
C ILE A 185 3.05 7.50 4.78
N LEU A 186 3.71 7.43 5.95
CA LEU A 186 3.50 6.36 6.92
C LEU A 186 2.10 6.38 7.52
N GLY A 187 1.54 7.56 7.79
CA GLY A 187 0.18 7.73 8.30
C GLY A 187 -0.87 7.31 7.28
N TYR A 188 -0.67 7.62 6.01
CA TYR A 188 -1.54 7.16 4.92
C TYR A 188 -1.46 5.62 4.78
N GLY A 189 -0.25 5.06 4.83
CA GLY A 189 0.00 3.61 4.93
C GLY A 189 -0.79 2.94 6.06
N ALA A 190 -0.61 3.45 7.28
CA ALA A 190 -1.32 2.97 8.46
C ALA A 190 -2.84 3.06 8.32
N ALA A 191 -3.37 4.13 7.72
CA ALA A 191 -4.82 4.32 7.60
C ALA A 191 -5.50 3.23 6.76
N TYR A 192 -4.98 2.90 5.58
CA TYR A 192 -5.62 1.86 4.76
C TYR A 192 -5.40 0.45 5.33
N TYR A 193 -4.26 0.19 5.99
CA TYR A 193 -4.05 -1.10 6.68
C TYR A 193 -4.95 -1.27 7.90
N ALA A 194 -5.20 -0.20 8.66
CA ALA A 194 -6.17 -0.23 9.77
C ALA A 194 -7.60 -0.48 9.26
N LEU A 195 -7.99 0.14 8.14
CA LEU A 195 -9.30 -0.06 7.54
C LEU A 195 -9.50 -1.48 7.01
N TRP A 196 -8.49 -2.08 6.37
CA TRP A 196 -8.56 -3.48 5.97
C TRP A 196 -8.70 -4.42 7.18
N LEU A 197 -7.89 -4.22 8.22
CA LEU A 197 -7.95 -5.03 9.43
C LEU A 197 -9.32 -4.94 10.12
N VAL A 198 -9.88 -3.73 10.23
CA VAL A 198 -11.23 -3.51 10.77
C VAL A 198 -12.27 -4.23 9.92
N ALA A 199 -12.16 -4.13 8.59
CA ALA A 199 -13.09 -4.79 7.69
C ALA A 199 -13.05 -6.32 7.84
N ASP A 200 -11.87 -6.91 7.95
CA ASP A 200 -11.72 -8.36 8.13
C ASP A 200 -12.21 -8.85 9.49
N LEU A 201 -12.03 -8.06 10.55
CA LEU A 201 -12.65 -8.35 11.85
C LEU A 201 -14.18 -8.37 11.75
N LEU A 202 -14.78 -7.47 10.98
CA LEU A 202 -16.23 -7.45 10.79
C LEU A 202 -16.70 -8.63 9.93
N ILE A 203 -15.98 -8.97 8.86
CA ILE A 203 -16.33 -10.08 7.96
C ILE A 203 -16.20 -11.42 8.68
N VAL A 204 -15.02 -11.69 9.24
CA VAL A 204 -14.66 -13.02 9.77
C VAL A 204 -15.04 -13.17 11.23
N GLY A 205 -14.84 -12.12 12.04
CA GLY A 205 -15.12 -12.16 13.47
C GLY A 205 -16.61 -11.98 13.80
N ALA A 206 -17.31 -11.15 13.03
CA ALA A 206 -18.71 -10.80 13.31
C ALA A 206 -19.71 -11.26 12.24
N GLY A 207 -19.24 -11.80 11.09
CA GLY A 207 -20.13 -12.25 10.01
C GLY A 207 -20.92 -11.11 9.35
N LEU A 208 -20.45 -9.87 9.43
CA LEU A 208 -21.18 -8.68 8.98
C LEU A 208 -20.83 -8.33 7.52
N ASP A 209 -21.84 -8.30 6.66
CA ASP A 209 -21.70 -7.90 5.25
C ASP A 209 -21.15 -6.46 5.09
N LEU A 210 -21.40 -5.59 6.07
CA LEU A 210 -20.87 -4.22 6.10
C LEU A 210 -19.32 -4.18 6.02
N GLY A 211 -18.63 -5.24 6.46
CA GLY A 211 -17.18 -5.29 6.33
C GLY A 211 -16.72 -5.24 4.86
N TRP A 212 -17.47 -5.79 3.92
CA TRP A 212 -17.17 -5.67 2.48
C TRP A 212 -17.26 -4.23 1.98
N ALA A 213 -18.27 -3.48 2.46
CA ALA A 213 -18.39 -2.05 2.17
C ALA A 213 -17.19 -1.27 2.73
N ILE A 214 -16.70 -1.63 3.92
CA ILE A 214 -15.51 -1.00 4.49
C ILE A 214 -14.27 -1.34 3.67
N ARG A 215 -14.07 -2.59 3.21
CA ARG A 215 -12.90 -2.99 2.37
C ARG A 215 -12.80 -2.21 1.06
N ILE A 216 -13.89 -1.65 0.54
CA ILE A 216 -13.86 -0.78 -0.64
C ILE A 216 -12.95 0.43 -0.42
N VAL A 217 -13.04 1.08 0.75
CA VAL A 217 -12.31 2.31 1.05
C VAL A 217 -10.79 2.13 1.03
N PRO A 218 -10.17 1.20 1.78
CA PRO A 218 -8.74 0.98 1.73
C PRO A 218 -8.27 0.51 0.35
N ASN A 219 -9.08 -0.22 -0.43
CA ASN A 219 -8.75 -0.50 -1.83
C ASN A 219 -8.62 0.79 -2.64
N GLN A 220 -9.57 1.72 -2.53
CA GLN A 220 -9.46 3.01 -3.23
C GLN A 220 -8.23 3.80 -2.76
N LEU A 221 -7.97 3.84 -1.45
CA LEU A 221 -6.79 4.52 -0.91
C LEU A 221 -5.48 3.91 -1.41
N TYR A 222 -5.41 2.58 -1.50
CA TYR A 222 -4.23 1.83 -1.90
C TYR A 222 -4.00 1.86 -3.42
N TYR A 223 -5.02 1.60 -4.23
CA TYR A 223 -4.88 1.47 -5.69
C TYR A 223 -5.00 2.82 -6.41
N ALA A 224 -6.03 3.59 -6.04
CA ALA A 224 -6.45 4.75 -6.82
C ALA A 224 -5.76 6.04 -6.36
N PHE A 225 -5.73 6.27 -5.04
CA PHE A 225 -5.34 7.57 -4.48
C PHE A 225 -3.92 7.65 -3.93
N TRP A 226 -3.22 6.52 -3.77
CA TRP A 226 -1.87 6.50 -3.19
C TRP A 226 -0.91 7.42 -3.96
N ALA A 227 -0.78 7.24 -5.27
CA ALA A 227 0.22 7.96 -6.08
C ALA A 227 -0.08 9.47 -6.19
N PRO A 228 -1.34 9.87 -6.45
CA PRO A 228 -1.74 11.27 -6.34
C PRO A 228 -1.44 11.88 -4.97
N PHE A 229 -1.78 11.17 -3.89
CA PHE A 229 -1.56 11.66 -2.53
C PHE A 229 -0.07 11.87 -2.25
N ALA A 230 0.77 10.88 -2.52
CA ALA A 230 2.21 10.97 -2.26
C ALA A 230 2.86 12.09 -3.07
N TRP A 231 2.52 12.20 -4.36
CA TRP A 231 3.02 13.27 -5.22
C TRP A 231 2.55 14.64 -4.69
N ALA A 232 1.24 14.82 -4.48
CA ALA A 232 0.67 16.10 -4.09
C ALA A 232 1.24 16.55 -2.74
N ARG A 233 1.32 15.64 -1.77
CA ARG A 233 1.86 15.93 -0.44
C ARG A 233 3.32 16.37 -0.48
N PHE A 234 4.09 15.90 -1.46
CA PHE A 234 5.49 16.25 -1.64
C PHE A 234 5.68 17.60 -2.36
N PHE A 235 4.88 17.87 -3.40
CA PHE A 235 4.99 19.06 -4.25
C PHE A 235 4.00 20.19 -3.90
N SER A 236 3.34 20.11 -2.75
CA SER A 236 2.45 21.16 -2.23
C SER A 236 3.12 22.09 -1.20
N ALA A 237 4.42 21.93 -0.92
CA ALA A 237 5.11 22.82 -0.01
C ALA A 237 5.20 24.22 -0.64
N GLN A 238 4.72 25.24 0.06
CA GLN A 238 4.93 26.62 -0.38
C GLN A 238 6.43 26.96 -0.32
N PRO A 239 6.93 27.80 -1.24
CA PRO A 239 8.26 28.39 -1.10
C PRO A 239 8.35 29.05 0.28
N ARG A 240 9.41 28.74 1.02
CA ARG A 240 9.76 29.57 2.17
C ARG A 240 10.45 30.80 1.61
N ASP A 241 9.76 31.93 1.67
CA ASP A 241 10.34 33.26 1.46
C ASP A 241 11.41 33.55 2.53
#